data_AF-A0A3Q0QT38-F1
#
_entry.id   AF-A0A3Q0QT38-F1
#
_cell.length_a   1.000
_cell.length_b   1.000
_cell.length_c   1.000
_cell.angle_alpha   90.00
_cell.angle_beta   90.00
_cell.angle_gamma   90.00
#
_symmetry.space_group_name_H-M   'P 1'
#
loop_
_entity.id
_entity.type
_entity.pdbx_description
1 polymer ?
#
loop_
_entity_poly.entity_id
_entity_poly.type
_entity_poly.pdbx_seq_one_letter_code
_entity_poly.pdbx_strand_id
1 'polypeptide(L)'
;MEMPPRPTVFDFHGVSMIKMFTDNWDNIQNFKARPDDIVIATYPKAGTTWVSYILDLLYFGHLGPERQTSIPVHERVPFLEFCVPSLHSG
;
A
#
# COMPACT_ATOMS: atom_id res chain seq x y z
N MET A 1 -18.70 18.98 7.90
CA MET A 1 -18.45 17.54 8.03
C MET A 1 -17.42 17.40 9.15
N GLU A 2 -17.73 16.73 10.25
CA GLU A 2 -16.76 16.56 11.34
C GLU A 2 -15.64 15.64 10.90
N MET A 3 -14.40 15.94 11.29
CA MET A 3 -13.27 15.05 11.03
C MET A 3 -13.41 13.80 11.90
N PRO A 4 -13.08 12.61 11.37
CA PRO A 4 -13.03 11.42 12.20
C PRO A 4 -12.01 11.60 13.33
N PRO A 5 -12.24 10.99 14.50
CA PRO A 5 -11.29 11.05 15.60
C PRO A 5 -9.95 10.44 15.19
N ARG A 6 -8.86 10.93 15.81
CA ARG A 6 -7.53 10.34 15.61
C ARG A 6 -7.59 8.84 15.95
N PRO A 7 -7.10 7.95 15.07
CA PRO A 7 -7.04 6.53 15.37
C PRO A 7 -6.21 6.21 16.62
N THR A 8 -6.68 5.26 17.43
CA THR A 8 -5.95 4.77 18.60
C THR A 8 -4.73 3.95 18.17
N VAL A 9 -3.60 4.26 18.77
CA VAL A 9 -2.35 3.51 18.61
C VAL A 9 -2.25 2.43 19.69
N PHE A 10 -1.76 1.25 19.33
CA PHE A 10 -1.53 0.15 20.26
C PHE A 10 -0.26 -0.62 19.90
N ASP A 11 0.26 -1.42 20.85
CA ASP A 11 1.40 -2.29 20.58
C ASP A 11 0.97 -3.46 19.69
N PHE A 12 1.65 -3.62 18.56
CA PHE A 12 1.47 -4.73 17.64
C PHE A 12 2.83 -5.36 17.38
N HIS A 13 3.09 -6.49 18.03
CA HIS A 13 4.36 -7.21 17.96
C HIS A 13 5.60 -6.33 18.26
N GLY A 14 5.49 -5.43 19.25
CA GLY A 14 6.58 -4.53 19.63
C GLY A 14 6.68 -3.24 18.80
N VAL A 15 5.72 -2.98 17.91
CA VAL A 15 5.63 -1.76 17.09
C VAL A 15 4.31 -1.05 17.35
N SER A 16 4.37 0.26 17.57
CA SER A 16 3.18 1.11 17.70
C SER A 16 2.43 1.22 16.36
N MET A 17 1.24 0.63 16.29
CA MET A 17 0.43 0.53 15.06
C MET A 17 -1.02 0.99 15.28
N ILE A 18 -1.76 1.17 14.17
CA ILE A 18 -3.21 1.43 14.18
C ILE A 18 -3.94 0.31 13.42
N LYS A 19 -5.23 0.12 13.74
CA LYS A 19 -6.05 -1.00 13.23
C LYS A 19 -6.07 -1.12 11.71
N MET A 20 -6.12 0.00 11.01
CA MET A 20 -6.15 0.06 9.54
C MET A 20 -5.03 -0.71 8.84
N PHE A 21 -3.89 -0.94 9.50
CA PHE A 21 -2.74 -1.67 8.97
C PHE A 21 -2.57 -3.09 9.54
N THR A 22 -3.44 -3.49 10.47
CA THR A 22 -3.31 -4.75 11.24
C THR A 22 -4.56 -5.61 11.18
N ASP A 23 -5.72 -5.05 10.82
CA ASP A 23 -6.98 -5.80 10.72
C ASP A 23 -6.95 -6.91 9.65
N ASN A 24 -6.10 -6.78 8.62
CA ASN A 24 -5.92 -7.79 7.56
C ASN A 24 -4.74 -8.76 7.82
N TRP A 25 -4.20 -8.77 9.04
CA TRP A 25 -2.92 -9.45 9.33
C TRP A 25 -2.89 -10.93 8.96
N ASP A 26 -3.95 -11.68 9.24
CA ASP A 26 -3.99 -13.11 8.94
C ASP A 26 -3.85 -13.38 7.44
N ASN A 27 -4.45 -12.55 6.58
CA ASN A 27 -4.32 -12.69 5.13
C ASN A 27 -2.91 -12.31 4.67
N ILE A 28 -2.30 -11.27 5.26
CA ILE A 28 -0.93 -10.86 4.97
C ILE A 28 0.06 -11.98 5.30
N GLN A 29 -0.10 -12.63 6.46
CA GLN A 29 0.75 -13.76 6.87
C GLN A 29 0.62 -14.97 5.93
N ASN A 30 -0.55 -15.14 5.32
CA ASN A 30 -0.83 -16.23 4.39
C ASN A 30 -0.59 -15.85 2.92
N PHE A 31 -0.24 -14.60 2.62
CA PHE A 31 -0.01 -14.10 1.27
C PHE A 31 1.01 -14.96 0.53
N LYS A 32 0.71 -15.28 -0.73
CA LYS A 32 1.57 -16.09 -1.60
C LYS A 32 2.05 -15.23 -2.75
N ALA A 33 3.25 -14.67 -2.56
CA ALA A 33 3.94 -13.94 -3.61
C ALA A 33 4.19 -14.84 -4.82
N ARG A 34 4.07 -14.26 -6.01
CA ARG A 34 4.47 -14.87 -7.27
C ARG A 34 5.97 -14.61 -7.51
N PRO A 35 6.64 -15.45 -8.31
CA PRO A 35 8.07 -15.27 -8.59
C PRO A 35 8.42 -13.93 -9.29
N ASP A 36 7.45 -13.32 -9.95
CA ASP A 36 7.54 -12.07 -10.70
C ASP A 36 7.01 -10.84 -9.94
N ASP A 37 6.55 -11.02 -8.70
CA ASP A 37 6.07 -9.91 -7.88
C ASP A 37 7.24 -9.02 -7.41
N ILE A 38 6.97 -7.72 -7.31
CA ILE A 38 7.89 -6.73 -6.75
C ILE A 38 7.25 -6.15 -5.48
N VAL A 39 7.95 -6.28 -4.35
CA VAL A 39 7.50 -5.73 -3.07
C VAL A 39 8.28 -4.45 -2.74
N ILE A 40 7.55 -3.36 -2.50
CA ILE A 40 8.11 -2.10 -2.01
C ILE A 40 7.96 -2.06 -0.48
N ALA A 41 9.04 -2.34 0.24
CA ALA A 41 9.06 -2.26 1.70
C ALA A 41 9.67 -0.93 2.18
N THR A 42 8.88 -0.09 2.84
CA THR A 42 9.34 1.22 3.33
C THR A 42 8.70 1.56 4.67
N TYR A 43 9.40 2.33 5.50
CA TYR A 43 8.77 2.97 6.65
C TYR A 43 7.83 4.09 6.19
N PRO A 44 6.67 4.31 6.82
CA PRO A 44 5.74 5.36 6.40
C PRO A 44 6.43 6.72 6.25
N LYS A 45 6.12 7.40 5.14
CA LYS A 45 6.70 8.71 4.76
C LYS A 45 8.18 8.70 4.36
N ALA A 46 8.83 7.55 4.26
CA ALA A 46 10.23 7.45 3.80
C ALA A 46 10.41 7.47 2.27
N GLY A 47 9.43 8.00 1.51
CA GLY A 47 9.52 8.11 0.05
C GLY A 47 8.81 7.03 -0.76
N THR A 48 7.89 6.26 -0.15
CA THR A 48 7.11 5.19 -0.83
C THR A 48 6.53 5.65 -2.17
N THR A 49 5.86 6.81 -2.19
CA THR A 49 5.25 7.36 -3.40
C THR A 49 6.25 7.55 -4.53
N TRP A 50 7.43 8.12 -4.25
CA TRP A 50 8.46 8.33 -5.26
C TRP A 50 8.96 7.01 -5.85
N VAL A 51 9.24 6.03 -4.98
CA VAL A 51 9.68 4.70 -5.41
C VAL A 51 8.60 3.99 -6.24
N SER A 52 7.32 4.08 -5.85
CA SER A 52 6.20 3.52 -6.61
C SER A 52 6.11 4.10 -8.03
N TYR A 53 6.27 5.42 -8.21
CA TYR A 53 6.27 6.03 -9.53
C TYR A 53 7.46 5.59 -10.38
N ILE A 54 8.66 5.54 -9.80
CA ILE A 54 9.87 5.14 -10.52
C ILE A 54 9.75 3.67 -10.98
N LEU A 55 9.32 2.76 -10.11
CA LEU A 55 9.18 1.35 -10.48
C LEU A 55 8.05 1.12 -11.50
N ASP A 56 6.90 1.79 -11.34
CA ASP A 56 5.81 1.69 -12.32
C ASP A 56 6.23 2.23 -13.70
N LEU A 57 6.99 3.33 -13.75
CA LEU A 57 7.60 3.85 -14.99
C LEU A 57 8.51 2.81 -15.65
N LEU A 58 9.44 2.24 -14.88
CA LEU A 58 10.45 1.32 -15.39
C LEU A 58 9.83 0.01 -15.91
N TYR A 59 8.86 -0.55 -15.19
CA TYR A 59 8.25 -1.83 -15.55
C TYR A 59 7.09 -1.67 -16.53
N PHE A 60 6.21 -0.70 -16.31
CA PHE A 60 4.92 -0.59 -17.02
C PHE A 60 4.81 0.64 -17.92
N GLY A 61 5.81 1.53 -17.95
CA GLY A 61 5.77 2.75 -18.76
C GLY A 61 5.58 2.48 -20.26
N HIS A 62 6.01 1.32 -20.74
CA HIS A 62 5.82 0.89 -22.13
C HIS A 62 4.38 0.46 -22.47
N LEU A 63 3.53 0.20 -21.47
CA LEU A 63 2.14 -0.25 -21.67
C LEU A 63 1.17 0.89 -21.99
N GLY A 64 1.59 2.16 -21.84
CA GLY A 64 0.76 3.31 -22.16
C GLY A 64 1.17 4.57 -21.38
N PRO A 65 1.57 5.67 -22.04
CA PRO A 65 1.95 6.91 -21.36
C PRO A 65 0.84 7.51 -20.49
N GLU A 66 -0.40 7.33 -20.91
CA GLU A 66 -1.61 7.87 -20.27
C GLU A 66 -1.91 7.23 -18.91
N ARG A 67 -1.34 6.04 -18.62
CA ARG A 67 -1.64 5.26 -17.41
C ARG A 67 -1.30 6.04 -16.14
N GLN A 68 -0.26 6.87 -16.18
CA GLN A 68 0.24 7.60 -15.00
C GLN A 68 -0.67 8.73 -14.57
N THR A 69 -1.34 9.33 -15.54
CA THR A 69 -2.26 10.46 -15.34
C THR A 69 -3.69 9.98 -15.13
N SER A 70 -4.04 8.81 -15.67
CA SER A 70 -5.41 8.28 -15.65
C SER A 70 -5.71 7.36 -14.45
N ILE A 71 -4.69 6.69 -13.88
CA ILE A 71 -4.88 5.74 -12.77
C ILE A 71 -4.10 6.20 -11.53
N PRO A 72 -4.76 6.37 -10.38
CA PRO A 72 -4.10 6.70 -9.12
C PRO A 72 -2.99 5.71 -8.76
N VAL A 73 -1.88 6.21 -8.21
CA VAL A 73 -0.70 5.37 -7.91
C VAL A 73 -1.01 4.22 -6.94
N HIS A 74 -1.94 4.41 -6.00
CA HIS A 74 -2.31 3.37 -5.03
C HIS A 74 -3.16 2.24 -5.64
N GLU A 75 -3.77 2.47 -6.81
CA GLU A 75 -4.42 1.40 -7.58
C GLU A 75 -3.43 0.67 -8.49
N ARG A 76 -2.36 1.35 -8.92
CA ARG A 76 -1.28 0.75 -9.71
C ARG A 76 -0.30 -0.06 -8.85
N VAL A 77 -0.05 0.41 -7.64
CA VAL A 77 0.86 -0.18 -6.65
C VAL A 77 0.09 -0.28 -5.33
N PRO A 78 -0.69 -1.37 -5.15
CA PRO A 78 -1.53 -1.53 -3.99
C PRO A 78 -0.71 -1.83 -2.72
N PHE A 79 -1.25 -1.43 -1.58
CA PHE A 79 -0.67 -1.72 -0.27
C PHE A 79 -1.24 -3.04 0.25
N LEU A 80 -0.35 -3.96 0.64
CA LEU A 80 -0.73 -5.28 1.15
C LEU A 80 -1.41 -5.17 2.52
N GLU A 81 -0.93 -4.23 3.34
CA GLU A 81 -1.35 -4.05 4.72
C GLU A 81 -2.54 -3.10 4.92
N PHE A 82 -2.86 -2.27 3.93
CA PHE A 82 -3.84 -1.19 4.08
C PHE A 82 -5.26 -1.69 3.83
N CYS A 83 -6.07 -1.77 4.89
CA CYS A 83 -7.45 -2.22 4.83
C CYS A 83 -8.41 -1.10 5.22
N VAL A 84 -9.10 -0.52 4.22
CA VAL A 84 -10.17 0.45 4.41
C VAL A 84 -11.38 -0.02 3.59
N PRO A 85 -12.61 0.00 4.12
CA PRO A 85 -13.78 -0.58 3.44
C PRO A 85 -14.04 -0.08 2.00
N SER A 86 -13.54 1.10 1.66
CA SER A 86 -13.74 1.75 0.35
C SER A 86 -12.53 1.68 -0.58
N LEU A 87 -11.43 1.03 -0.19
CA LEU A 87 -10.24 0.86 -1.03
C LEU A 87 -9.89 -0.62 -1.19
N HIS A 88 -9.43 -0.99 -2.38
CA HIS A 88 -8.90 -2.32 -2.64
C HIS A 88 -7.56 -2.50 -1.92
N SER A 89 -7.43 -3.56 -1.12
CA SER A 89 -6.14 -4.02 -0.61
C SER A 89 -5.41 -4.85 -1.67
N GLY A 90 -4.07 -4.81 -1.63
CA GLY A 90 -3.21 -5.63 -2.47
C GLY A 90 -3.15 -7.10 -2.06
#